data_AF-A0A952D0R8-F1
#
_entry.id   AF-A0A952D0R8-F1
#
_cell.length_a   1.000
_cell.length_b   1.000
_cell.length_c   1.000
_cell.angle_alpha   90.00
_cell.angle_beta   90.00
_cell.angle_gamma   90.00
#
_symmetry.space_group_name_H-M   'P 1'
#
loop_
_entity.id
_entity.type
_entity.pdbx_description
1 polymer ?
#
loop_
_entity_poly.entity_id
_entity_poly.type
_entity_poly.pdbx_seq_one_letter_code
_entity_poly.pdbx_strand_id
1 'polypeptide(L)' 'MLKYCIPEQASRNQISDVVKRYLENTPEIRHVEARDLVLFALQQAFPCVE' A
#
# COMPACT_ATOMS: atom_id res chain seq x y z
N MET A 1 -0.18 -10.95 -12.61
CA MET A 1 0.56 -9.68 -12.56
C MET A 1 0.38 -9.06 -11.19
N LEU A 2 1.47 -8.83 -10.45
CA LEU A 2 1.43 -7.99 -9.26
C LEU A 2 1.20 -6.54 -9.73
N LYS A 3 0.28 -5.82 -9.09
CA LYS A 3 -0.01 -4.43 -9.48
C LYS A 3 0.92 -3.39 -8.83
N TYR A 4 1.91 -3.84 -8.07
CA TYR A 4 2.90 -3.05 -7.33
C TYR A 4 4.23 -3.83 -7.24
N CYS A 5 5.33 -3.12 -7.08
CA CYS A 5 6.70 -3.67 -7.06
C CYS A 5 7.44 -3.22 -5.80
N ILE A 6 7.35 -4.02 -4.73
CA ILE A 6 8.02 -3.71 -3.46
C ILE A 6 9.54 -3.91 -3.63
N PRO A 7 10.39 -2.91 -3.31
CA PRO A 7 11.84 -3.07 -3.33
C PRO A 7 12.29 -4.18 -2.38
N GLU A 8 13.31 -4.96 -2.75
CA GLU A 8 13.82 -6.06 -1.93
C GLU A 8 14.32 -5.61 -0.56
N GLN A 9 14.82 -4.38 -0.47
CA GLN A 9 15.29 -3.75 0.76
C GLN A 9 14.17 -3.25 1.69
N ALA A 10 12.90 -3.30 1.27
CA ALA A 10 11.78 -2.84 2.09
C ALA A 10 11.46 -3.87 3.19
N SER A 11 11.60 -3.45 4.44
CA SER A 11 11.22 -4.25 5.60
C SER A 11 9.70 -4.36 5.76
N ARG A 12 9.25 -5.39 6.49
CA ARG A 12 7.82 -5.54 6.86
C ARG A 12 7.27 -4.33 7.62
N ASN A 13 8.10 -3.68 8.43
CA ASN A 13 7.70 -2.48 9.17
C ASN A 13 7.45 -1.31 8.21
N GLN A 14 8.36 -1.06 7.25
CA GLN A 14 8.16 -0.01 6.25
C GLN A 14 6.93 -0.25 5.38
N ILE A 15 6.68 -1.50 4.96
CA ILE A 15 5.44 -1.88 4.25
C ILE A 15 4.20 -1.57 5.09
N SER A 16 4.24 -1.88 6.39
CA SER A 16 3.12 -1.60 7.30
C SER A 16 2.90 -0.11 7.50
N ASP A 17 3.98 0.68 7.60
CA ASP A 17 3.89 2.13 7.77
C ASP A 17 3.34 2.83 6.52
N VAL A 18 3.64 2.31 5.32
CA VAL A 18 3.00 2.74 4.07
C VAL A 18 1.49 2.56 4.14
N VAL A 19 1.01 1.38 4.57
CA VAL A 19 -0.43 1.10 4.68
C VAL A 19 -1.08 1.99 5.73
N LYS A 20 -0.47 2.15 6.91
CA LYS A 20 -0.99 3.04 7.96
C LYS A 20 -1.13 4.47 7.45
N ARG A 21 -0.09 5.01 6.80
CA ARG A 21 -0.10 6.37 6.23
C ARG A 21 -1.21 6.54 5.20
N TYR A 22 -1.45 5.54 4.35
CA TYR A 22 -2.56 5.57 3.40
C TYR A 22 -3.90 5.68 4.12
N LEU A 23 -4.16 4.79 5.10
CA LEU A 23 -5.41 4.80 5.88
C LEU A 23 -5.63 6.08 6.69
N GLU A 24 -4.56 6.72 7.18
CA GLU A 24 -4.60 8.01 7.88
C GLU A 24 -4.98 9.16 6.94
N ASN A 25 -4.50 9.13 5.70
CA ASN A 25 -4.74 10.17 4.71
C ASN A 25 -6.05 10.03 3.94
N THR A 26 -6.69 8.86 3.95
CA THR A 26 -7.95 8.58 3.26
C THR A 26 -9.00 7.95 4.20
N PRO A 27 -9.45 8.66 5.25
CA PRO A 27 -10.38 8.09 6.23
C PRO A 27 -11.75 7.72 5.63
N GLU A 28 -12.18 8.42 4.58
CA GLU A 28 -13.48 8.24 3.93
C GLU A 28 -13.66 6.85 3.29
N ILE A 29 -12.58 6.17 2.92
CA ILE A 29 -12.63 4.84 2.30
C ILE A 29 -12.39 3.69 3.29
N ARG A 30 -12.31 3.94 4.60
CA ARG A 30 -12.02 2.89 5.60
C ARG A 30 -13.10 1.79 5.73
N HIS A 31 -14.25 1.99 5.09
CA HIS A 31 -15.31 0.98 4.99
C HIS A 31 -15.05 -0.05 3.87
N VAL A 32 -14.07 0.19 3.00
CA VAL A 32 -13.65 -0.73 1.94
C VAL A 32 -12.90 -1.91 2.54
N GLU A 33 -12.95 -3.05 1.86
CA GLU A 33 -12.24 -4.26 2.24
C GLU A 33 -10.74 -4.02 2.48
N ALA A 34 -10.23 -4.51 3.61
CA ALA A 34 -8.85 -4.28 4.04
C ALA A 34 -7.82 -4.74 2.99
N ARG A 35 -8.11 -5.84 2.28
CA ARG A 35 -7.25 -6.36 1.20
C ARG A 35 -7.09 -5.34 0.08
N ASP A 36 -8.17 -4.66 -0.30
CA ASP A 36 -8.14 -3.67 -1.38
C ASP A 36 -7.44 -2.40 -0.93
N LEU A 37 -7.65 -1.97 0.33
CA LEU A 37 -6.92 -0.83 0.90
C LEU A 37 -5.41 -1.06 0.96
N VAL A 38 -4.97 -2.26 1.35
CA VAL A 38 -3.55 -2.64 1.28
C VAL A 38 -3.06 -2.60 -0.16
N LEU A 39 -3.81 -3.16 -1.11
CA LEU A 39 -3.46 -3.13 -2.52
C LEU A 39 -3.27 -1.69 -3.01
N PHE A 40 -4.24 -0.80 -2.78
CA PHE A 40 -4.16 0.61 -3.20
C PHE A 40 -3.00 1.35 -2.57
N ALA A 41 -2.76 1.16 -1.26
CA ALA A 41 -1.62 1.73 -0.57
C ALA A 41 -0.29 1.32 -1.22
N LEU A 42 -0.14 0.02 -1.54
CA LEU A 42 1.07 -0.50 -2.15
C LEU A 42 1.22 -0.07 -3.61
N GLN A 43 0.14 0.01 -4.38
CA GLN A 43 0.17 0.55 -5.75
C GLN A 43 0.62 2.02 -5.79
N GLN A 44 0.15 2.82 -4.84
CA GLN A 44 0.51 4.24 -4.76
C GLN A 44 1.95 4.44 -4.30
N ALA A 45 2.43 3.64 -3.34
CA ALA A 45 3.77 3.79 -2.79
C ALA A 45 4.86 3.09 -3.62
N PHE A 46 4.52 2.00 -4.28
CA PHE A 46 5.44 1.13 -5.01
C PHE A 46 4.92 0.81 -6.43
N PRO A 47 4.72 1.82 -7.30
CA PRO A 47 4.37 1.57 -8.69
C PRO A 47 5.49 0.77 -9.37
N CYS A 48 5.14 -0.25 -10.16
CA CYS A 48 6.11 -0.91 -11.02
C CYS A 48 6.53 0.04 -12.14
N VAL A 49 7.84 0.21 -12.34
CA VAL A 49 8.37 0.88 -13.52
C VAL A 49 8.41 -0.16 -14.63
N GLU A 50 7.86 0.16 -15.80
CA GLU A 50 7.93 -0.69 -17.00
C GLU A 50 9.37 -0.86 -17.50
#